data_AF-A0A7W1A127-F1
#
_entry.id   AF-A0A7W1A127-F1
#
_cell.length_a   1.000
_cell.length_b   1.000
_cell.length_c   1.000
_cell.angle_alpha   90.00
_cell.angle_beta   90.00
_cell.angle_gamma   90.00
#
_symmetry.space_group_name_H-M   'P 1'
#
loop_
_entity.id
_entity.type
_entity.pdbx_description
1 polymer ?
#
loop_
_entity_poly.entity_id
_entity_poly.type
_entity_poly.pdbx_seq_one_letter_code
_entity_poly.pdbx_strand_id
1 'polypeptide(L)'
;MTVQDANLVTANNGVAVELQRCTMQLQHVVMTGGSIRVAGLRSDATLRADRLDVQATGPNQIVGANGERYHIDVTNSRFYETDVALFVADTGPPGTSVRFAYSTFYISDGLEMCKGPLLPDYIKFSIENSIVAAGAGFDALKQATPNTCVLTGTILNGQSNVLPGARVADPQFIDLSTFDFHLKPTSPAVDAAAAGTVATDHDFDGRGRPQGAKSDVGAYEYAP
;
A
#
# COMPACT_ATOMS: atom_id res chain seq x y z
N MET A 1 5.94 18.43 7.70
CA MET A 1 7.34 17.99 7.49
C MET A 1 7.40 17.26 6.17
N THR A 2 8.43 17.49 5.37
CA THR A 2 8.62 16.80 4.09
C THR A 2 10.00 16.15 4.08
N VAL A 3 10.07 14.89 3.66
CA VAL A 3 11.31 14.14 3.44
C VAL A 3 11.26 13.65 2.00
N GLN A 4 12.33 13.92 1.24
CA GLN A 4 12.42 13.59 -0.18
C GLN A 4 13.78 12.97 -0.49
N ASP A 5 13.83 12.04 -1.44
CA ASP A 5 15.06 11.45 -1.99
C ASP A 5 16.01 10.95 -0.89
N ALA A 6 15.45 10.18 0.05
CA ALA A 6 16.13 9.83 1.29
C ALA A 6 16.07 8.33 1.58
N ASN A 7 17.13 7.83 2.22
CA ASN A 7 17.18 6.50 2.81
C ASN A 7 16.90 6.61 4.31
N LEU A 8 15.77 6.06 4.75
CA LEU A 8 15.41 6.00 6.15
C LEU A 8 15.76 4.62 6.71
N VAL A 9 16.75 4.58 7.60
CA VAL A 9 17.15 3.36 8.32
C VAL A 9 16.53 3.39 9.71
N THR A 10 15.66 2.43 10.02
CA THR A 10 15.07 2.29 11.36
C THR A 10 15.94 1.42 12.24
N ALA A 11 16.49 1.99 13.32
CA ALA A 11 17.23 1.23 14.32
C ALA A 11 16.27 0.52 15.32
N ASN A 12 16.45 -0.78 15.52
CA ASN A 12 15.96 -1.56 16.68
C ASN A 12 14.49 -1.33 17.10
N ASN A 13 13.50 -1.81 16.32
CA ASN A 13 12.07 -1.78 16.66
C ASN A 13 11.50 -0.37 17.01
N GLY A 14 12.28 0.69 16.74
CA GLY A 14 11.93 2.07 17.02
C GLY A 14 11.00 2.64 15.95
N VAL A 15 10.19 3.61 16.36
CA VAL A 15 9.46 4.49 15.44
C VAL A 15 10.46 5.50 14.87
N ALA A 16 10.58 5.60 13.54
CA ALA A 16 11.50 6.56 12.91
C ALA A 16 11.14 8.03 13.26
N VAL A 17 9.84 8.33 13.26
CA VAL A 17 9.28 9.66 13.56
C VAL A 17 7.90 9.50 14.21
N GLU A 18 7.67 10.18 15.34
CA GLU A 18 6.35 10.27 15.96
C GLU A 18 5.63 11.56 15.51
N LEU A 19 4.42 11.42 14.98
CA LEU A 19 3.61 12.50 14.44
C LEU A 19 2.39 12.72 15.32
N GLN A 20 2.18 13.95 15.79
CA GLN A 20 1.01 14.34 16.56
C GLN A 20 0.45 15.65 16.00
N ARG A 21 -0.82 15.62 15.56
CA ARG A 21 -1.52 16.78 14.97
C ARG A 21 -0.72 17.49 13.87
N CYS A 22 -0.01 16.72 13.05
CA CYS A 22 0.83 17.27 11.99
C CYS A 22 0.76 16.39 10.74
N THR A 23 1.17 16.97 9.61
CA THR A 23 1.32 16.25 8.35
C THR A 23 2.79 15.96 8.06
N MET A 24 3.11 14.71 7.77
CA MET A 24 4.36 14.29 7.16
C MET A 24 4.12 13.91 5.71
N GLN A 25 5.04 14.32 4.84
CA GLN A 25 5.10 13.95 3.44
C GLN A 25 6.41 13.20 3.19
N LEU A 26 6.32 12.01 2.61
CA LEU A 26 7.46 11.25 2.12
C LEU A 26 7.37 11.18 0.60
N GLN A 27 8.46 11.48 -0.11
CA GLN A 27 8.50 11.36 -1.56
C GLN A 27 9.79 10.69 -1.99
N HIS A 28 9.69 9.59 -2.73
CA HIS A 28 10.87 8.86 -3.20
C HIS A 28 11.82 8.48 -2.03
N VAL A 29 11.28 7.70 -1.10
CA VAL A 29 11.96 7.33 0.14
C VAL A 29 12.15 5.83 0.19
N VAL A 30 13.38 5.41 0.42
CA VAL A 30 13.75 3.99 0.58
C VAL A 30 13.85 3.65 2.06
N MET A 31 13.25 2.53 2.44
CA MET A 31 13.23 2.02 3.80
C MET A 31 13.58 0.53 3.78
N THR A 32 14.73 0.18 4.35
CA THR A 32 15.21 -1.21 4.44
C THR A 32 15.54 -1.58 5.89
N GLY A 33 15.22 -2.81 6.29
CA GLY A 33 15.53 -3.27 7.65
C GLY A 33 14.82 -4.55 8.08
N GLY A 34 15.15 -5.03 9.28
CA GLY A 34 14.50 -6.21 9.87
C GLY A 34 13.06 -5.94 10.30
N SER A 35 12.85 -4.95 11.18
CA SER A 35 11.52 -4.43 11.53
C SER A 35 11.43 -2.94 11.20
N ILE A 36 10.53 -2.57 10.31
CA ILE A 36 10.30 -1.17 9.92
C ILE A 36 9.01 -0.66 10.54
N ARG A 37 9.09 0.53 11.16
CA ARG A 37 7.96 1.37 11.55
C ARG A 37 8.15 2.75 10.94
N VAL A 38 7.42 3.04 9.86
CA VAL A 38 7.60 4.27 9.06
C VAL A 38 7.29 5.51 9.88
N ALA A 39 6.17 5.48 10.60
CA ALA A 39 5.79 6.55 11.51
C ALA A 39 4.98 6.00 12.70
N GLY A 40 5.11 6.69 13.82
CA GLY A 40 4.22 6.56 14.96
C GLY A 40 3.14 7.61 14.84
N LEU A 41 1.91 7.22 14.53
CA LEU A 41 0.82 8.17 14.41
C LEU A 41 0.09 8.32 15.74
N ARG A 42 0.06 9.55 16.25
CA ARG A 42 -0.83 10.00 17.33
C ARG A 42 -2.06 10.67 16.73
N SER A 43 -2.99 11.07 17.59
CA SER A 43 -4.29 11.53 17.11
C SER A 43 -4.19 12.74 16.19
N ASP A 44 -5.04 12.73 15.16
CA ASP A 44 -5.16 13.77 14.14
C ASP A 44 -3.87 14.00 13.31
N ALA A 45 -2.98 13.00 13.24
CA ALA A 45 -1.80 13.02 12.38
C ALA A 45 -2.12 12.58 10.95
N THR A 46 -1.37 13.09 9.97
CA THR A 46 -1.47 12.67 8.56
C THR A 46 -0.12 12.25 8.03
N LEU A 47 -0.03 11.06 7.43
CA LEU A 47 1.08 10.63 6.61
C LEU A 47 0.64 10.60 5.15
N ARG A 48 1.30 11.37 4.31
CA ARG A 48 1.20 11.24 2.86
C ARG A 48 2.52 10.69 2.34
N ALA A 49 2.44 9.74 1.43
CA ALA A 49 3.64 9.18 0.84
C ALA A 49 3.45 8.91 -0.64
N ASP A 50 4.51 9.15 -1.40
CA ASP A 50 4.57 8.89 -2.83
C ASP A 50 5.92 8.26 -3.14
N ARG A 51 5.93 7.21 -3.97
CA ARG A 51 7.17 6.49 -4.33
C ARG A 51 7.95 6.00 -3.11
N LEU A 52 7.25 5.38 -2.16
CA LEU A 52 7.91 4.64 -1.10
C LEU A 52 8.44 3.31 -1.63
N ASP A 53 9.65 3.00 -1.23
CA ASP A 53 10.31 1.73 -1.49
C ASP A 53 10.60 1.04 -0.16
N VAL A 54 9.76 0.07 0.21
CA VAL A 54 9.83 -0.58 1.51
C VAL A 54 10.12 -2.06 1.35
N GLN A 55 11.30 -2.45 1.82
CA GLN A 55 11.73 -3.84 1.93
C GLN A 55 12.04 -4.17 3.37
N ALA A 56 11.37 -5.15 3.93
CA ALA A 56 11.66 -5.55 5.31
C ALA A 56 11.50 -7.04 5.52
N THR A 57 12.33 -7.65 6.36
CA THR A 57 12.48 -9.13 6.41
C THR A 57 11.99 -9.80 7.71
N GLY A 58 11.41 -9.03 8.65
CA GLY A 58 10.80 -9.52 9.90
C GLY A 58 9.29 -9.25 10.00
N PRO A 59 8.66 -9.41 11.19
CA PRO A 59 7.26 -8.99 11.38
C PRO A 59 7.20 -7.46 11.32
N ASN A 60 6.60 -6.93 10.24
CA ASN A 60 6.69 -5.52 9.88
C ASN A 60 5.37 -4.78 10.06
N GLN A 61 5.48 -3.57 10.58
CA GLN A 61 4.34 -2.67 10.78
C GLN A 61 4.66 -1.39 10.03
N ILE A 62 4.16 -1.23 8.81
CA ILE A 62 4.38 0.02 8.06
C ILE A 62 3.99 1.24 8.93
N VAL A 63 2.96 1.15 9.79
CA VAL A 63 2.66 2.21 10.76
C VAL A 63 2.37 1.64 12.14
N GLY A 64 3.13 2.11 13.14
CA GLY A 64 2.82 1.90 14.56
C GLY A 64 1.85 2.97 15.04
N ALA A 65 0.54 2.75 14.89
CA ALA A 65 -0.45 3.71 15.37
C ALA A 65 -0.82 3.44 16.83
N ASN A 66 -0.66 4.45 17.69
CA ASN A 66 -1.17 4.39 19.07
C ASN A 66 -2.12 5.55 19.39
N GLY A 67 -2.64 6.24 18.37
CA GLY A 67 -3.63 7.33 18.51
C GLY A 67 -4.94 7.00 17.78
N GLU A 68 -5.87 7.96 17.80
CA GLU A 68 -7.17 7.89 17.11
C GLU A 68 -7.22 8.92 15.96
N ARG A 69 -7.97 8.67 14.88
CA ARG A 69 -8.29 9.62 13.81
C ARG A 69 -7.08 10.11 13.01
N TYR A 70 -6.23 9.18 12.57
CA TYR A 70 -5.12 9.54 11.68
C TYR A 70 -5.43 9.22 10.22
N HIS A 71 -4.73 9.88 9.31
CA HIS A 71 -4.90 9.73 7.88
C HIS A 71 -3.61 9.22 7.23
N ILE A 72 -3.69 8.15 6.47
CA ILE A 72 -2.56 7.62 5.68
C ILE A 72 -3.00 7.60 4.22
N ASP A 73 -2.20 8.21 3.35
CA ASP A 73 -2.44 8.25 1.92
C ASP A 73 -1.14 7.96 1.18
N VAL A 74 -1.09 6.84 0.47
CA VAL A 74 0.13 6.34 -0.15
C VAL A 74 -0.11 6.07 -1.64
N THR A 75 0.74 6.63 -2.49
CA THR A 75 0.67 6.49 -3.95
C THR A 75 1.96 5.92 -4.53
N ASN A 76 1.86 5.28 -5.70
CA ASN A 76 3.01 4.91 -6.53
C ASN A 76 4.11 4.19 -5.78
N SER A 77 3.78 3.33 -4.81
CA SER A 77 4.75 2.80 -3.84
C SER A 77 4.86 1.29 -3.95
N ARG A 78 6.02 0.73 -3.55
CA ARG A 78 6.26 -0.71 -3.51
C ARG A 78 6.60 -1.18 -2.10
N PHE A 79 6.01 -2.31 -1.74
CA PHE A 79 6.14 -2.96 -0.44
C PHE A 79 6.42 -4.43 -0.68
N TYR A 80 7.58 -4.93 -0.27
CA TYR A 80 7.95 -6.32 -0.55
C TYR A 80 8.73 -6.98 0.56
N GLU A 81 8.57 -8.30 0.65
CA GLU A 81 9.02 -9.13 1.78
C GLU A 81 8.42 -8.73 3.12
N THR A 82 7.47 -7.79 3.12
CA THR A 82 6.90 -7.18 4.31
C THR A 82 5.47 -7.63 4.52
N ASP A 83 5.09 -7.70 5.79
CA ASP A 83 3.68 -7.67 6.17
C ASP A 83 3.26 -6.23 6.47
N VAL A 84 1.96 -5.96 6.36
CA VAL A 84 1.40 -4.66 6.70
C VAL A 84 0.28 -4.84 7.70
N ALA A 85 0.55 -4.45 8.93
CA ALA A 85 -0.42 -4.42 10.01
C ALA A 85 -0.68 -2.98 10.44
N LEU A 86 -1.94 -2.69 10.78
CA LEU A 86 -2.39 -1.43 11.33
C LEU A 86 -3.27 -1.69 12.54
N PHE A 87 -2.94 -1.04 13.66
CA PHE A 87 -3.71 -1.13 14.89
C PHE A 87 -4.45 0.19 15.08
N VAL A 88 -5.78 0.14 15.01
CA VAL A 88 -6.63 1.32 15.16
C VAL A 88 -7.43 1.18 16.45
N ALA A 89 -7.52 2.27 17.22
CA ALA A 89 -8.26 2.30 18.49
C ALA A 89 -9.45 3.27 18.48
N ASP A 90 -9.87 3.74 17.30
CA ASP A 90 -10.92 4.75 17.19
C ASP A 90 -12.20 4.33 17.93
N THR A 91 -12.76 5.27 18.70
CA THR A 91 -14.00 5.09 19.46
C THR A 91 -15.17 5.95 18.96
N GLY A 92 -14.95 6.80 17.93
CA GLY A 92 -16.00 7.64 17.33
C GLY A 92 -15.54 8.46 16.12
N PRO A 93 -16.47 9.13 15.40
CA PRO A 93 -16.16 9.94 14.22
C PRO A 93 -15.55 11.33 14.55
N PRO A 94 -14.76 11.92 13.64
CA PRO A 94 -14.27 11.34 12.38
C PRO A 94 -13.21 10.27 12.67
N GLY A 95 -13.28 9.12 12.00
CA GLY A 95 -12.32 8.04 12.25
C GLY A 95 -11.14 8.03 11.27
N THR A 96 -10.28 7.04 11.44
CA THR A 96 -9.06 6.81 10.68
C THR A 96 -9.38 6.46 9.23
N SER A 97 -8.62 7.05 8.30
CA SER A 97 -8.68 6.67 6.89
C SER A 97 -7.31 6.28 6.38
N VAL A 98 -7.22 5.13 5.72
CA VAL A 98 -6.00 4.62 5.12
C VAL A 98 -6.26 4.28 3.66
N ARG A 99 -5.42 4.80 2.79
CA ARG A 99 -5.51 4.59 1.36
C ARG A 99 -4.15 4.23 0.76
N PHE A 100 -4.18 3.22 -0.10
CA PHE A 100 -3.11 2.92 -1.04
C PHE A 100 -3.67 3.01 -2.44
N ALA A 101 -3.01 3.76 -3.30
CA ALA A 101 -3.38 3.87 -4.71
C ALA A 101 -2.15 3.63 -5.59
N TYR A 102 -2.36 3.00 -6.75
CA TYR A 102 -1.29 2.74 -7.72
C TYR A 102 -0.03 2.16 -7.06
N SER A 103 -0.19 1.22 -6.13
CA SER A 103 0.92 0.66 -5.35
C SER A 103 1.03 -0.85 -5.59
N THR A 104 2.21 -1.41 -5.38
CA THR A 104 2.48 -2.84 -5.52
C THR A 104 2.91 -3.44 -4.19
N PHE A 105 2.23 -4.48 -3.76
CA PHE A 105 2.55 -5.25 -2.57
C PHE A 105 2.97 -6.66 -2.98
N TYR A 106 4.11 -7.13 -2.48
CA TYR A 106 4.52 -8.53 -2.53
C TYR A 106 4.78 -9.04 -1.12
N ILE A 107 3.78 -9.73 -0.57
CA ILE A 107 3.71 -10.00 0.88
C ILE A 107 4.00 -11.47 1.20
N SER A 108 4.53 -11.71 2.40
CA SER A 108 5.00 -13.01 2.86
C SER A 108 4.02 -13.80 3.75
N ASP A 109 3.08 -13.14 4.42
CA ASP A 109 2.08 -13.83 5.28
C ASP A 109 0.62 -13.33 5.07
N GLY A 110 0.38 -12.60 3.97
CA GLY A 110 -0.92 -12.03 3.64
C GLY A 110 -1.18 -10.66 4.30
N LEU A 111 -2.00 -9.82 3.68
CA LEU A 111 -2.17 -8.44 4.11
C LEU A 111 -3.16 -8.37 5.29
N GLU A 112 -2.68 -7.99 6.47
CA GLU A 112 -3.50 -7.95 7.69
C GLU A 112 -4.38 -6.69 7.81
N MET A 113 -4.17 -5.69 6.94
CA MET A 113 -4.93 -4.42 6.92
C MET A 113 -6.43 -4.62 6.71
N CYS A 114 -6.79 -5.73 6.07
CA CYS A 114 -8.18 -6.13 5.82
C CYS A 114 -8.54 -7.35 6.68
N LYS A 115 -7.99 -7.47 7.90
CA LYS A 115 -8.28 -8.54 8.86
C LYS A 115 -8.50 -7.89 10.22
N GLY A 116 -9.77 -7.66 10.59
CA GLY A 116 -10.11 -7.10 11.90
C GLY A 116 -11.55 -7.40 12.31
N PRO A 117 -11.82 -7.62 13.61
CA PRO A 117 -13.20 -7.73 14.10
C PRO A 117 -13.90 -6.41 13.83
N LEU A 118 -15.01 -6.45 13.07
CA LEU A 118 -15.94 -5.35 12.78
C LEU A 118 -15.36 -3.99 13.18
N LEU A 119 -14.40 -3.50 12.39
CA LEU A 119 -13.87 -2.16 12.59
C LEU A 119 -15.09 -1.23 12.58
N PRO A 120 -15.29 -0.40 13.62
CA PRO A 120 -16.48 0.43 13.68
C PRO A 120 -16.62 1.28 12.41
N ASP A 121 -17.85 1.65 12.02
CA ASP A 121 -18.20 2.31 10.74
C ASP A 121 -17.36 3.56 10.36
N TYR A 122 -16.59 4.10 11.30
CA TYR A 122 -15.74 5.27 11.12
C TYR A 122 -14.31 4.98 10.64
N ILE A 123 -13.87 3.71 10.58
CA ILE A 123 -12.55 3.34 10.04
C ILE A 123 -12.70 2.92 8.57
N LYS A 124 -11.89 3.51 7.68
CA LYS A 124 -11.92 3.20 6.25
C LYS A 124 -10.55 2.80 5.71
N PHE A 125 -10.45 1.58 5.20
CA PHE A 125 -9.33 1.12 4.38
C PHE A 125 -9.73 1.11 2.91
N SER A 126 -8.86 1.64 2.05
CA SER A 126 -9.06 1.65 0.61
C SER A 126 -7.79 1.23 -0.12
N ILE A 127 -7.94 0.35 -1.10
CA ILE A 127 -6.88 -0.05 -2.03
C ILE A 127 -7.42 0.20 -3.44
N GLU A 128 -6.83 1.16 -4.15
CA GLU A 128 -7.27 1.60 -5.46
C GLU A 128 -6.20 1.34 -6.52
N ASN A 129 -6.57 0.78 -7.66
CA ASN A 129 -5.70 0.56 -8.82
C ASN A 129 -4.32 0.02 -8.44
N SER A 130 -4.27 -0.89 -7.48
CA SER A 130 -3.04 -1.43 -6.91
C SER A 130 -2.93 -2.93 -7.17
N ILE A 131 -1.72 -3.47 -7.06
CA ILE A 131 -1.45 -4.91 -7.15
C ILE A 131 -1.12 -5.40 -5.74
N VAL A 132 -1.80 -6.47 -5.29
CA VAL A 132 -1.41 -7.21 -4.09
C VAL A 132 -1.11 -8.65 -4.51
N ALA A 133 0.16 -9.01 -4.48
CA ALA A 133 0.64 -10.34 -4.82
C ALA A 133 1.08 -11.09 -3.57
N ALA A 134 0.48 -12.26 -3.36
CA ALA A 134 0.88 -13.19 -2.32
C ALA A 134 2.08 -14.03 -2.78
N GLY A 135 2.96 -14.32 -1.83
CA GLY A 135 3.81 -15.50 -1.91
C GLY A 135 3.01 -16.81 -1.87
N ALA A 136 3.71 -17.95 -1.76
CA ALA A 136 3.08 -19.25 -1.84
C ALA A 136 2.31 -19.62 -0.54
N GLY A 137 1.09 -20.16 -0.70
CA GLY A 137 0.36 -20.87 0.36
C GLY A 137 -0.65 -20.04 1.16
N PHE A 138 -0.95 -18.81 0.77
CA PHE A 138 -1.94 -17.96 1.43
C PHE A 138 -2.62 -16.99 0.45
N ASP A 139 -3.80 -16.53 0.84
CA ASP A 139 -4.51 -15.47 0.12
C ASP A 139 -3.82 -14.11 0.31
N ALA A 140 -3.68 -13.35 -0.79
CA ALA A 140 -3.17 -11.98 -0.80
C ALA A 140 -3.90 -11.07 0.21
N LEU A 141 -5.22 -11.22 0.31
CA LEU A 141 -6.05 -10.56 1.31
C LEU A 141 -6.79 -11.62 2.13
N LYS A 142 -6.57 -11.62 3.46
CA LYS A 142 -7.13 -12.64 4.36
C LYS A 142 -8.64 -12.47 4.62
N GLN A 143 -9.21 -11.26 4.65
CA GLN A 143 -10.66 -11.07 4.85
C GLN A 143 -11.21 -9.65 4.56
N ALA A 144 -11.19 -9.15 3.33
CA ALA A 144 -11.85 -7.86 3.04
C ALA A 144 -13.37 -7.96 3.32
N THR A 145 -13.85 -7.31 4.38
CA THR A 145 -15.28 -7.11 4.57
C THR A 145 -15.70 -5.83 3.84
N PRO A 146 -16.80 -5.83 3.05
CA PRO A 146 -17.15 -4.71 2.17
C PRO A 146 -17.29 -3.35 2.88
N ASN A 147 -17.53 -3.37 4.20
CA ASN A 147 -17.78 -2.16 4.99
C ASN A 147 -16.50 -1.54 5.58
N THR A 148 -15.37 -2.25 5.56
CA THR A 148 -14.14 -1.79 6.24
C THR A 148 -12.94 -1.69 5.31
N CYS A 149 -12.87 -2.55 4.28
CA CYS A 149 -11.82 -2.55 3.27
C CYS A 149 -12.44 -2.54 1.87
N VAL A 150 -12.33 -1.39 1.21
CA VAL A 150 -12.88 -1.14 -0.13
C VAL A 150 -11.77 -1.29 -1.17
N LEU A 151 -11.98 -2.19 -2.13
CA LEU A 151 -11.09 -2.38 -3.26
C LEU A 151 -11.68 -1.67 -4.49
N THR A 152 -10.84 -1.11 -5.35
CA THR A 152 -11.29 -0.51 -6.62
C THR A 152 -10.23 -0.72 -7.67
N GLY A 153 -10.52 -1.50 -8.71
CA GLY A 153 -9.56 -1.75 -9.80
C GLY A 153 -8.34 -2.57 -9.40
N THR A 154 -8.35 -3.19 -8.21
CA THR A 154 -7.20 -3.90 -7.63
C THR A 154 -6.99 -5.26 -8.31
N ILE A 155 -5.73 -5.63 -8.56
CA ILE A 155 -5.35 -7.00 -8.94
C ILE A 155 -4.87 -7.74 -7.70
N LEU A 156 -5.39 -8.95 -7.50
CA LEU A 156 -4.92 -9.87 -6.48
C LEU A 156 -4.25 -11.07 -7.15
N ASN A 157 -3.02 -11.38 -6.76
CA ASN A 157 -2.32 -12.57 -7.21
C ASN A 157 -2.15 -13.54 -6.04
N GLY A 158 -2.45 -14.82 -6.27
CA GLY A 158 -2.52 -15.81 -5.19
C GLY A 158 -3.73 -15.61 -4.27
N GLN A 159 -4.91 -15.34 -4.83
CA GLN A 159 -6.16 -15.21 -4.07
C GLN A 159 -7.14 -16.31 -4.49
N SER A 160 -7.72 -17.02 -3.53
CA SER A 160 -8.63 -18.14 -3.76
C SER A 160 -10.04 -17.73 -4.18
N ASN A 161 -10.47 -16.52 -3.84
CA ASN A 161 -11.80 -15.98 -4.14
C ASN A 161 -11.73 -14.56 -4.73
N VAL A 162 -12.66 -14.25 -5.62
CA VAL A 162 -12.78 -12.88 -6.14
C VAL A 162 -13.45 -12.00 -5.09
N LEU A 163 -12.78 -10.93 -4.68
CA LEU A 163 -13.30 -9.92 -3.77
C LEU A 163 -13.96 -8.78 -4.56
N PRO A 164 -15.07 -8.19 -4.09
CA PRO A 164 -15.69 -7.05 -4.75
C PRO A 164 -14.69 -5.90 -4.98
N GLY A 165 -14.68 -5.33 -6.18
CA GLY A 165 -13.76 -4.26 -6.56
C GLY A 165 -12.34 -4.72 -6.92
N ALA A 166 -12.07 -6.02 -6.91
CA ALA A 166 -10.82 -6.62 -7.33
C ALA A 166 -11.01 -7.70 -8.41
N ARG A 167 -9.92 -8.07 -9.07
CA ARG A 167 -9.83 -9.22 -9.98
C ARG A 167 -8.64 -10.09 -9.59
N VAL A 168 -8.79 -11.41 -9.74
CA VAL A 168 -7.70 -12.36 -9.49
C VAL A 168 -6.97 -12.64 -10.80
N ALA A 169 -5.69 -12.29 -10.88
CA ALA A 169 -4.87 -12.47 -12.09
C ALA A 169 -3.38 -12.50 -11.75
N ASP A 170 -2.57 -13.04 -12.67
CA ASP A 170 -1.10 -12.88 -12.65
C ASP A 170 -0.74 -11.49 -13.19
N PRO A 171 -0.09 -10.60 -12.41
CA PRO A 171 0.34 -9.29 -12.88
C PRO A 171 1.49 -9.37 -13.90
N GLN A 172 2.08 -10.53 -14.12
CA GLN A 172 3.14 -10.76 -15.10
C GLN A 172 4.31 -9.78 -14.93
N PHE A 173 4.88 -9.74 -13.73
CA PHE A 173 6.10 -8.97 -13.48
C PHE A 173 7.26 -9.45 -14.36
N ILE A 174 8.20 -8.55 -14.68
CA ILE A 174 9.41 -8.87 -15.45
C ILE A 174 10.19 -9.97 -14.73
N ASP A 175 10.53 -9.76 -13.45
CA ASP A 175 11.21 -10.75 -12.63
C ASP A 175 10.87 -10.58 -11.14
N LEU A 176 9.96 -11.43 -10.65
CA LEU A 176 9.58 -11.43 -9.24
C LEU A 176 10.71 -11.90 -8.31
N SER A 177 11.66 -12.71 -8.79
CA SER A 177 12.74 -13.25 -7.96
C SER A 177 13.78 -12.20 -7.57
N THR A 178 13.86 -11.11 -8.34
CA THR A 178 14.70 -9.94 -8.09
C THR A 178 13.88 -8.71 -7.66
N PHE A 179 12.58 -8.88 -7.42
CA PHE A 179 11.62 -7.80 -7.10
C PHE A 179 11.51 -6.72 -8.19
N ASP A 180 11.74 -7.10 -9.45
CA ASP A 180 11.43 -6.26 -10.60
C ASP A 180 9.93 -6.34 -10.93
N PHE A 181 9.18 -5.42 -10.31
CA PHE A 181 7.74 -5.30 -10.46
C PHE A 181 7.29 -4.54 -11.71
N HIS A 182 8.19 -4.24 -12.65
CA HIS A 182 7.78 -3.77 -13.97
C HIS A 182 6.88 -4.80 -14.64
N LEU A 183 5.96 -4.33 -15.47
CA LEU A 183 4.97 -5.17 -16.12
C LEU A 183 5.48 -5.69 -17.46
N LYS A 184 5.20 -6.96 -17.77
CA LYS A 184 5.31 -7.48 -19.13
C LYS A 184 4.24 -6.87 -20.04
N PRO A 185 4.46 -6.81 -21.37
CA PRO A 185 3.51 -6.20 -22.31
C PRO A 185 2.12 -6.86 -22.31
N THR A 186 2.04 -8.15 -21.95
CA THR A 186 0.79 -8.93 -21.90
C THR A 186 0.09 -8.89 -20.54
N SER A 187 0.60 -8.08 -19.60
CA SER A 187 0.09 -8.04 -18.24
C SER A 187 -1.37 -7.55 -18.20
N PRO A 188 -2.24 -8.18 -17.39
CA PRO A 188 -3.60 -7.71 -17.17
C PRO A 188 -3.67 -6.40 -16.34
N ALA A 189 -2.52 -5.87 -15.91
CA ALA A 189 -2.39 -4.59 -15.24
C ALA A 189 -2.26 -3.42 -16.23
N VAL A 190 -1.81 -3.69 -17.47
CA VAL A 190 -1.62 -2.66 -18.50
C VAL A 190 -2.97 -2.09 -18.95
N ASP A 191 -3.08 -0.77 -19.03
CA ASP A 191 -4.25 -0.01 -19.46
C ASP A 191 -5.54 -0.36 -18.68
N ALA A 192 -5.39 -0.77 -17.42
CA ALA A 192 -6.46 -1.43 -16.68
C ALA A 192 -6.92 -0.71 -15.41
N ALA A 193 -6.47 0.52 -15.16
CA ALA A 193 -6.97 1.32 -14.05
C ALA A 193 -8.49 1.54 -14.16
N ALA A 194 -9.18 1.39 -13.03
CA ALA A 194 -10.57 1.76 -12.87
C ALA A 194 -10.71 3.25 -12.55
N ALA A 195 -11.90 3.80 -12.76
CA ALA A 195 -12.25 5.12 -12.24
C ALA A 195 -12.23 5.06 -10.70
N GLY A 196 -11.18 5.62 -10.10
CA GLY A 196 -10.99 5.70 -8.66
C GLY A 196 -11.19 7.12 -8.12
N THR A 197 -10.90 7.30 -6.83
CA THR A 197 -10.88 8.62 -6.17
C THR A 197 -9.51 9.30 -6.26
N VAL A 198 -8.48 8.54 -6.64
CA VAL A 198 -7.10 9.02 -6.79
C VAL A 198 -6.66 9.04 -8.24
N ALA A 199 -6.05 10.15 -8.63
CA ALA A 199 -5.27 10.28 -9.85
C ALA A 199 -3.83 10.62 -9.48
N THR A 200 -2.87 9.98 -10.13
CA THR A 200 -1.44 10.32 -10.07
C THR A 200 -0.98 10.69 -11.47
N ASP A 201 -0.09 11.66 -11.58
CA ASP A 201 0.49 12.13 -12.85
C ASP A 201 1.76 11.36 -13.23
N HIS A 202 2.29 10.52 -12.33
CA HIS A 202 3.46 9.71 -12.55
C HIS A 202 3.41 8.35 -11.85
N ASP A 203 4.29 7.42 -12.24
CA ASP A 203 4.52 6.10 -11.64
C ASP A 203 5.70 6.11 -10.67
N PHE A 204 6.09 4.93 -10.15
CA PHE A 204 7.22 4.78 -9.24
C PHE A 204 8.56 5.27 -9.82
N ASP A 205 8.81 5.05 -11.10
CA ASP A 205 10.02 5.51 -11.80
C ASP A 205 9.95 7.00 -12.19
N GLY A 206 8.82 7.67 -11.93
CA GLY A 206 8.57 9.04 -12.35
C GLY A 206 8.13 9.16 -13.82
N ARG A 207 7.77 8.05 -14.50
CA ARG A 207 7.17 8.10 -15.83
C ARG A 207 5.76 8.66 -15.73
N GLY A 208 5.36 9.46 -16.72
CA GLY A 208 4.04 10.09 -16.73
C GLY A 208 2.91 9.06 -16.82
N ARG A 209 1.77 9.33 -16.19
CA ARG A 209 0.54 8.53 -16.33
C ARG A 209 -0.53 9.29 -17.13
N PRO A 210 -1.29 8.62 -18.01
CA PRO A 210 -1.08 7.26 -18.52
C PRO A 210 0.00 7.21 -19.61
N GLN A 211 0.65 6.06 -19.81
CA GLN A 211 1.47 5.80 -21.01
C GLN A 211 0.64 5.24 -22.18
N GLY A 212 -0.48 4.56 -21.88
CA GLY A 212 -1.39 4.00 -22.87
C GLY A 212 -2.77 4.67 -22.89
N ALA A 213 -3.80 3.88 -23.15
CA ALA A 213 -5.19 4.33 -23.13
C ALA A 213 -5.68 4.67 -21.70
N LYS A 214 -5.12 4.04 -20.68
CA LYS A 214 -5.41 4.29 -19.26
C LYS A 214 -4.14 4.11 -18.44
N SER A 215 -4.18 4.53 -17.18
CA SER A 215 -3.08 4.20 -16.27
C SER A 215 -3.05 2.69 -16.02
N ASP A 216 -1.85 2.20 -15.74
CA ASP A 216 -1.62 0.83 -15.34
C ASP A 216 -1.94 0.63 -13.86
N VAL A 217 -2.41 -0.56 -13.52
CA VAL A 217 -2.65 -0.96 -12.13
C VAL A 217 -1.33 -1.30 -11.47
N GLY A 218 -1.08 -0.79 -10.26
CA GLY A 218 0.16 -1.00 -9.52
C GLY A 218 1.14 0.17 -9.62
N ALA A 219 2.33 -0.03 -9.06
CA ALA A 219 3.35 1.02 -8.90
C ALA A 219 3.96 1.55 -10.21
N TYR A 220 3.94 0.76 -11.28
CA TYR A 220 4.67 1.03 -12.52
C TYR A 220 3.72 1.19 -13.70
N GLU A 221 4.10 2.06 -14.65
CA GLU A 221 3.55 2.08 -16.00
C GLU A 221 4.43 1.25 -16.93
N TYR A 222 3.80 0.44 -17.76
CA TYR A 222 4.41 -0.16 -18.93
C TYR A 222 4.56 0.89 -20.03
N ALA A 223 5.81 1.15 -20.42
CA ALA A 223 6.14 1.93 -21.60
C ALA A 223 6.73 0.97 -22.67
N PRO A 224 6.17 0.93 -23.89
CA PRO A 224 6.70 0.14 -25.00
C PRO A 224 8.11 0.54 -25.45
#